data_AF-A0A1V6TA86-F1
#
_entry.id   AF-A0A1V6TA86-F1
#
_cell.length_a   1.000
_cell.length_b   1.000
_cell.length_c   1.000
_cell.angle_alpha   90.00
_cell.angle_beta   90.00
_cell.angle_gamma   90.00
#
_symmetry.space_group_name_H-M   'P 1'
#
loop_
_entity.id
_entity.type
_entity.pdbx_description
1 polymer ?
#
loop_
_entity_poly.entity_id
_entity_poly.type
_entity_poly.pdbx_seq_one_letter_code
_entity_poly.pdbx_strand_id
1 'polypeptide(L)'
;MSKTLEELAQLEPLWDKAIQFSSNVSLEEKHRMMEWPPLDEMQANARRFLGISLEDLLIKAATNAESLTYAECRLVHDQFRIKKRMEMGDAWDRYQWSRKHPNLFVKRIQAQEAVLTVNELKAVQAVDEIFNRKQNEELETREIERQKKPPQDMPQEWVQKIIDREGDKSWGCVFYHQKAMTGWKEFMELFSGVLEMPHFCPGYEEIQDHKFAQFIPFETEESDLTLLQQDFRNRREKDDLKSGVLKNVLFLVTDDARLSCGTAGEGSGIFWGYLWAIDPDWVLSEVDEDGYDGRLKIHINFIFFRFYEFMSMGFSLKDLWLDFQYVKSNNLYPGVDINSWGLTHLDKPKWPFN
;
A
#
# COMPACT_ATOMS: atom_id res chain seq x y z
N MET A 1 14.70 -11.19 19.56
CA MET A 1 15.45 -10.17 18.80
C MET A 1 15.67 -8.98 19.72
N SER A 2 16.86 -8.37 19.71
CA SER A 2 17.12 -7.14 20.45
C SER A 2 16.41 -5.96 19.78
N LYS A 3 15.33 -5.48 20.40
CA LYS A 3 14.54 -4.31 20.03
C LYS A 3 15.21 -3.01 20.47
N THR A 4 16.20 -3.08 21.35
CA THR A 4 16.96 -1.92 21.82
C THR A 4 18.46 -2.17 21.78
N LEU A 5 19.25 -1.09 21.88
CA LEU A 5 20.71 -1.17 21.95
C LEU A 5 21.19 -1.86 23.24
N GLU A 6 20.42 -1.75 24.32
CA GLU A 6 20.69 -2.43 25.59
C GLU A 6 20.51 -3.95 25.45
N GLU A 7 19.46 -4.39 24.74
CA GLU A 7 19.25 -5.82 24.45
C GLU A 7 20.34 -6.37 23.52
N LEU A 8 20.94 -5.55 22.66
CA LEU A 8 22.07 -5.94 21.80
C LEU A 8 23.34 -6.15 22.65
N ALA A 9 23.61 -5.26 23.61
CA ALA A 9 24.75 -5.39 24.51
C ALA A 9 24.65 -6.63 25.42
N GLN A 10 23.43 -7.07 25.76
CA GLN A 10 23.20 -8.30 26.52
C GLN A 10 23.60 -9.59 25.76
N LEU A 11 23.89 -9.51 24.45
CA LEU A 11 24.42 -10.65 23.69
C LEU A 11 25.91 -10.87 23.87
N GLU A 12 26.64 -9.99 24.57
CA GLU A 12 28.08 -10.11 24.76
C GLU A 12 28.55 -11.47 25.30
N PRO A 13 27.92 -12.08 26.33
CA PRO A 13 28.31 -13.41 26.81
C PRO A 13 28.15 -14.49 25.73
N LEU A 14 27.18 -14.31 24.83
CA LEU A 14 26.95 -15.21 23.71
C LEU A 14 28.04 -15.04 22.64
N TRP A 15 28.52 -13.81 22.42
CA TRP A 15 29.67 -13.54 21.57
C TRP A 15 30.95 -14.18 22.12
N ASP A 16 31.20 -14.08 23.44
CA ASP A 16 32.32 -14.78 24.09
C ASP A 16 32.25 -16.29 23.89
N LYS A 17 31.06 -16.87 24.11
CA LYS A 17 30.82 -18.31 23.89
C LYS A 17 31.12 -18.70 22.45
N ALA A 18 30.69 -17.91 21.47
CA ALA A 18 30.93 -18.17 20.05
C ALA A 18 32.42 -18.13 19.67
N ILE A 19 33.16 -17.15 20.19
CA ILE A 19 34.60 -17.00 19.93
C ILE A 19 35.40 -18.14 20.56
N GLN A 20 35.06 -18.56 21.79
CA GLN A 20 35.82 -19.58 22.52
C GLN A 20 35.41 -21.02 22.15
N PHE A 21 34.12 -21.24 21.89
CA PHE A 21 33.52 -22.57 21.73
C PHE A 21 32.46 -22.57 20.62
N SER A 22 32.84 -22.22 19.38
CA SER A 22 31.91 -22.10 18.26
C SER A 22 31.06 -23.36 18.01
N SER A 23 31.62 -24.55 18.23
CA SER A 23 30.89 -25.84 18.10
C SER A 23 29.77 -26.04 19.13
N ASN A 24 29.77 -25.27 20.23
CA ASN A 24 28.77 -25.36 21.29
C ASN A 24 27.63 -24.34 21.11
N VAL A 25 27.66 -23.56 20.02
CA VAL A 25 26.60 -22.61 19.65
C VAL A 25 25.49 -23.37 18.94
N SER A 26 24.30 -23.32 19.51
CA SER A 26 23.08 -23.87 18.89
C SER A 26 22.62 -23.01 17.71
N LEU A 27 21.75 -23.58 16.85
CA LEU A 27 21.17 -22.85 15.72
C LEU A 27 20.39 -21.60 16.19
N GLU A 28 19.62 -21.71 17.27
CA GLU A 28 18.86 -20.58 17.83
C GLU A 28 19.80 -19.46 18.32
N GLU A 29 20.88 -19.82 19.01
CA GLU A 29 21.90 -18.87 19.45
C GLU A 29 22.59 -18.18 18.27
N LYS A 30 22.93 -18.92 17.22
CA LYS A 30 23.45 -18.36 15.96
C LYS A 30 22.47 -17.34 15.37
N HIS A 31 21.20 -17.70 15.24
CA HIS A 31 20.19 -16.78 14.70
C HIS A 31 20.03 -15.53 15.58
N ARG A 32 20.09 -15.66 16.91
CA ARG A 32 20.07 -14.50 17.83
C ARG A 32 21.29 -13.58 17.63
N MET A 33 22.50 -14.12 17.47
CA MET A 33 23.71 -13.31 17.25
C MET A 33 23.78 -12.66 15.87
N MET A 34 23.36 -13.40 14.84
CA MET A 34 23.23 -12.88 13.48
C MET A 34 22.03 -11.96 13.32
N GLU A 35 21.16 -11.95 14.32
CA GLU A 35 19.87 -11.26 14.30
C GLU A 35 18.99 -11.74 13.13
N TRP A 36 19.19 -12.98 12.70
CA TRP A 36 18.35 -13.63 11.69
C TRP A 36 17.00 -14.03 12.30
N PRO A 37 15.91 -13.99 11.52
CA PRO A 37 14.65 -14.60 11.95
C PRO A 37 14.81 -16.14 12.06
N PRO A 38 13.85 -16.85 12.66
CA PRO A 38 13.82 -18.31 12.65
C PRO A 38 14.00 -18.90 11.25
N LEU A 39 14.60 -20.10 11.16
CA LEU A 39 14.99 -20.70 9.86
C LEU A 39 13.79 -20.90 8.92
N ASP A 40 12.64 -21.30 9.45
CA ASP A 40 11.39 -21.44 8.72
C ASP A 40 10.92 -20.10 8.15
N GLU A 41 11.06 -19.01 8.89
CA GLU A 41 10.75 -17.66 8.41
C GLU A 41 11.74 -17.20 7.32
N MET A 42 13.05 -17.45 7.47
CA MET A 42 14.04 -17.17 6.43
C MET A 42 13.71 -17.90 5.13
N GLN A 43 13.37 -19.19 5.23
CA GLN A 43 12.97 -20.02 4.10
C GLN A 43 11.67 -19.53 3.47
N ALA A 44 10.68 -19.15 4.29
CA ALA A 44 9.43 -18.58 3.82
C ALA A 44 9.65 -17.27 3.08
N ASN A 45 10.52 -16.38 3.59
CA ASN A 45 10.84 -15.11 2.96
C ASN A 45 11.56 -15.30 1.62
N ALA A 46 12.58 -16.15 1.56
CA ALA A 46 13.29 -16.45 0.31
C ALA A 46 12.32 -17.01 -0.75
N ARG A 47 11.49 -17.99 -0.38
CA ARG A 47 10.50 -18.59 -1.30
C ARG A 47 9.45 -17.57 -1.75
N ARG A 48 8.86 -16.81 -0.81
CA ARG A 48 7.76 -15.89 -1.08
C ARG A 48 8.17 -14.70 -1.94
N PHE A 49 9.35 -14.12 -1.68
CA PHE A 49 9.75 -12.87 -2.30
C PHE A 49 10.74 -13.03 -3.46
N LEU A 50 11.47 -14.14 -3.52
CA LEU A 50 12.46 -14.40 -4.57
C LEU A 50 12.14 -15.64 -5.42
N GLY A 51 11.22 -16.50 -4.98
CA GLY A 51 10.88 -17.73 -5.70
C GLY A 51 11.98 -18.81 -5.67
N ILE A 52 13.00 -18.66 -4.81
CA ILE A 52 14.14 -19.58 -4.68
C ILE A 52 14.27 -20.10 -3.25
N SER A 53 15.00 -21.20 -3.08
CA SER A 53 15.31 -21.71 -1.74
C SER A 53 16.35 -20.84 -1.04
N LEU A 54 16.36 -20.84 0.30
CA LEU A 54 17.38 -20.16 1.10
C LEU A 54 18.79 -20.69 0.81
N GLU A 55 18.92 -22.00 0.60
CA GLU A 55 20.19 -22.65 0.29
C GLU A 55 20.72 -22.22 -1.08
N ASP A 56 19.87 -22.20 -2.11
CA ASP A 56 20.24 -21.74 -3.44
C ASP A 56 20.66 -20.26 -3.43
N LEU A 57 19.97 -19.42 -2.66
CA LEU A 57 20.34 -18.01 -2.49
C LEU A 57 21.74 -17.86 -1.88
N LEU A 58 22.02 -18.60 -0.80
CA LEU A 58 23.32 -18.57 -0.13
C LEU A 58 24.45 -19.12 -1.02
N ILE A 59 24.20 -20.21 -1.74
CA ILE A 59 25.17 -20.77 -2.69
C ILE A 59 25.44 -19.78 -3.82
N LYS A 60 24.38 -19.23 -4.44
CA LYS A 60 24.48 -18.24 -5.52
C LYS A 60 25.29 -17.02 -5.07
N ALA A 61 25.00 -16.50 -3.88
CA ALA A 61 25.74 -15.39 -3.29
C ALA A 61 27.21 -15.74 -3.03
N ALA A 62 27.49 -16.93 -2.51
CA ALA A 62 28.86 -17.35 -2.19
C ALA A 62 29.73 -17.66 -3.43
N THR A 63 29.13 -18.12 -4.54
CA THR A 63 29.88 -18.56 -5.72
C THR A 63 29.82 -17.59 -6.90
N ASN A 64 28.77 -16.79 -7.01
CA ASN A 64 28.55 -15.87 -8.13
C ASN A 64 27.70 -14.66 -7.71
N ALA A 65 28.21 -13.87 -6.78
CA ALA A 65 27.53 -12.70 -6.25
C ALA A 65 27.11 -11.70 -7.36
N GLU A 66 27.89 -11.59 -8.43
CA GLU A 66 27.58 -10.73 -9.58
C GLU A 66 26.26 -11.07 -10.28
N SER A 67 25.83 -12.33 -10.21
CA SER A 67 24.55 -12.79 -10.78
C SER A 67 23.33 -12.49 -9.91
N LEU A 68 23.53 -11.94 -8.71
CA LEU A 68 22.44 -11.56 -7.82
C LEU A 68 21.70 -10.33 -8.37
N THR A 69 20.38 -10.38 -8.24
CA THR A 69 19.48 -9.22 -8.39
C THR A 69 19.55 -8.34 -7.14
N TYR A 70 19.09 -7.08 -7.25
CA TYR A 70 18.98 -6.21 -6.07
C TYR A 70 18.10 -6.83 -4.97
N ALA A 71 17.00 -7.49 -5.33
CA ALA A 71 16.12 -8.15 -4.38
C ALA A 71 16.85 -9.24 -3.58
N GLU A 72 17.58 -10.12 -4.27
CA GLU A 72 18.38 -11.18 -3.64
C GLU A 72 19.46 -10.60 -2.71
N CYS A 73 20.19 -9.57 -3.18
CA CYS A 73 21.17 -8.85 -2.35
C CYS A 73 20.52 -8.22 -1.12
N ARG A 74 19.37 -7.54 -1.29
CA ARG A 74 18.65 -6.89 -0.18
C ARG A 74 18.22 -7.89 0.88
N LEU A 75 17.74 -9.07 0.50
CA LEU A 75 17.31 -10.06 1.49
C LEU A 75 18.50 -10.53 2.36
N VAL A 76 19.66 -10.80 1.76
CA VAL A 76 20.85 -11.23 2.51
C VAL A 76 21.40 -10.07 3.36
N HIS A 77 21.54 -8.87 2.78
CA HIS A 77 21.99 -7.66 3.47
C HIS A 77 21.08 -7.29 4.65
N ASP A 78 19.76 -7.42 4.48
CA ASP A 78 18.77 -7.20 5.54
C ASP A 78 18.61 -8.39 6.49
N GLN A 79 19.58 -9.31 6.53
CA GLN A 79 19.61 -10.43 7.48
C GLN A 79 18.36 -11.32 7.38
N PHE A 80 17.87 -11.52 6.14
CA PHE A 80 16.69 -12.30 5.76
C PHE A 80 15.36 -11.76 6.26
N ARG A 81 15.32 -10.47 6.63
CA ARG A 81 14.12 -9.78 7.10
C ARG A 81 13.47 -8.96 5.99
N ILE A 82 12.14 -8.87 6.07
CA ILE A 82 11.35 -7.96 5.25
C ILE A 82 11.14 -6.67 6.03
N LYS A 83 12.15 -5.80 6.03
CA LYS A 83 12.07 -4.51 6.74
C LYS A 83 11.08 -3.56 6.05
N LYS A 84 10.33 -2.79 6.84
CA LYS A 84 9.50 -1.67 6.33
C LYS A 84 10.31 -0.37 6.32
N ARG A 85 10.03 0.59 5.44
CA ARG A 85 10.73 1.90 5.36
C ARG A 85 10.93 2.61 6.70
N MET A 86 10.00 2.48 7.63
CA MET A 86 10.05 3.13 8.95
C MET A 86 11.02 2.46 9.93
N GLU A 87 11.43 1.21 9.68
CA GLU A 87 12.41 0.48 10.50
C GLU A 87 13.87 0.86 10.15
N MET A 88 14.08 1.81 9.23
CA MET A 88 15.41 2.36 8.92
C MET A 88 16.01 3.21 10.04
N GLY A 89 15.20 3.71 10.99
CA GLY A 89 15.69 4.42 12.18
C GLY A 89 16.70 3.58 12.98
N ASP A 90 16.44 2.27 13.10
CA ASP A 90 17.29 1.31 13.81
C ASP A 90 18.69 1.18 13.21
N ALA A 91 18.84 1.42 11.90
CA ALA A 91 20.14 1.32 11.23
C ALA A 91 21.08 2.43 11.67
N TRP A 92 20.55 3.65 11.85
CA TRP A 92 21.33 4.78 12.35
C TRP A 92 21.75 4.57 13.80
N ASP A 93 20.84 4.07 14.65
CA ASP A 93 21.15 3.79 16.05
C ASP A 93 22.22 2.69 16.20
N ARG A 94 22.16 1.65 15.37
CA ARG A 94 23.18 0.58 15.31
C ARG A 94 24.53 1.09 14.83
N TYR A 95 24.55 1.98 13.85
CA TYR A 95 25.77 2.65 13.39
C TYR A 95 26.37 3.56 14.48
N GLN A 96 25.53 4.31 15.20
CA GLN A 96 25.99 5.11 16.33
C GLN A 96 26.51 4.24 17.48
N TRP A 97 25.87 3.11 17.73
CA TRP A 97 26.30 2.15 18.75
C TRP A 97 27.68 1.56 18.44
N SER A 98 27.94 1.15 17.20
CA SER A 98 29.26 0.60 16.83
C SER A 98 30.39 1.62 17.02
N ARG A 99 30.11 2.91 16.77
CA ARG A 99 31.06 4.01 17.04
C ARG A 99 31.27 4.26 18.52
N LYS A 100 30.22 4.16 19.34
CA LYS A 100 30.29 4.34 20.80
C LYS A 100 30.94 3.14 21.51
N HIS A 101 30.84 1.94 20.94
CA HIS A 101 31.33 0.69 21.52
C HIS A 101 32.19 -0.12 20.53
N PRO A 102 33.33 0.42 20.07
CA PRO A 102 34.14 -0.21 19.02
C PRO A 102 34.64 -1.61 19.41
N ASN A 103 35.00 -1.83 20.68
CA ASN A 103 35.45 -3.13 21.16
C ASN A 103 34.34 -4.19 21.11
N LEU A 104 33.12 -3.83 21.53
CA LEU A 104 31.95 -4.72 21.45
C LEU A 104 31.57 -4.99 20.00
N PHE A 105 31.72 -3.99 19.13
CA PHE A 105 31.50 -4.18 17.69
C PHE A 105 32.49 -5.16 17.08
N VAL A 106 33.80 -5.02 17.34
CA VAL A 106 34.82 -5.98 16.85
C VAL A 106 34.54 -7.39 17.38
N LYS A 107 34.22 -7.51 18.67
CA LYS A 107 33.87 -8.78 19.30
C LYS A 107 32.64 -9.43 18.65
N ARG A 108 31.62 -8.63 18.33
CA ARG A 108 30.44 -9.09 17.59
C ARG A 108 30.83 -9.64 16.22
N ILE A 109 31.64 -8.93 15.43
CA ILE A 109 32.08 -9.40 14.11
C ILE A 109 32.83 -10.73 14.23
N GLN A 110 33.77 -10.84 15.17
CA GLN A 110 34.51 -12.09 15.42
C GLN A 110 33.58 -13.26 15.79
N ALA A 111 32.59 -13.01 16.65
CA ALA A 111 31.61 -14.02 17.03
C ALA A 111 30.74 -14.46 15.85
N GLN A 112 30.34 -13.53 14.97
CA GLN A 112 29.56 -13.83 13.77
C GLN A 112 30.37 -14.69 12.79
N GLU A 113 31.62 -14.32 12.51
CA GLU A 113 32.52 -15.09 11.64
C GLU A 113 32.76 -16.51 12.17
N ALA A 114 32.85 -16.67 13.49
CA ALA A 114 33.12 -17.96 14.13
C ALA A 114 31.97 -18.98 13.99
N VAL A 115 30.73 -18.53 13.79
CA VAL A 115 29.52 -19.40 13.77
C VAL A 115 28.87 -19.56 12.41
N LEU A 116 29.29 -18.76 11.43
CA LEU A 116 28.84 -18.91 10.05
C LEU A 116 29.56 -20.09 9.40
N THR A 117 28.82 -20.86 8.60
CA THR A 117 29.45 -21.81 7.69
C THR A 117 30.27 -21.06 6.64
N VAL A 118 31.21 -21.75 6.00
CA VAL A 118 32.06 -21.16 4.95
C VAL A 118 31.24 -20.51 3.84
N ASN A 119 30.11 -21.12 3.45
CA ASN A 119 29.25 -20.57 2.40
C ASN A 119 28.45 -19.36 2.89
N GLU A 120 27.91 -19.39 4.10
CA GLU A 120 27.18 -18.23 4.65
C GLU A 120 28.10 -17.02 4.84
N LEU A 121 29.32 -17.23 5.35
CA LEU A 121 30.29 -16.15 5.52
C LEU A 121 30.64 -15.52 4.17
N LYS A 122 30.96 -16.34 3.17
CA LYS A 122 31.23 -15.86 1.80
C LYS A 122 30.04 -15.13 1.20
N ALA A 123 28.83 -15.65 1.38
CA ALA A 123 27.61 -15.03 0.87
C ALA A 123 27.40 -13.63 1.46
N VAL A 124 27.49 -13.49 2.78
CA VAL A 124 27.30 -12.21 3.47
C VAL A 124 28.36 -11.19 3.05
N GLN A 125 29.64 -11.59 3.06
CA GLN A 125 30.74 -10.70 2.64
C GLN A 125 30.61 -10.25 1.18
N ALA A 126 30.32 -11.19 0.28
CA ALA A 126 30.18 -10.86 -1.14
C ALA A 126 28.97 -9.95 -1.40
N VAL A 127 27.87 -10.13 -0.68
CA VAL A 127 26.71 -9.22 -0.76
C VAL A 127 27.06 -7.84 -0.24
N ASP A 128 27.73 -7.71 0.91
CA ASP A 128 28.12 -6.41 1.47
C ASP A 128 29.02 -5.60 0.51
N GLU A 129 29.90 -6.29 -0.23
CA GLU A 129 30.77 -5.67 -1.23
C GLU A 129 30.00 -5.11 -2.44
N ILE A 130 28.98 -5.81 -2.92
CA ILE A 130 28.25 -5.43 -4.16
C ILE A 130 26.93 -4.70 -3.91
N PHE A 131 26.41 -4.70 -2.68
CA PHE A 131 25.05 -4.25 -2.37
C PHE A 131 24.80 -2.82 -2.85
N ASN A 132 25.68 -1.87 -2.51
CA ASN A 132 25.52 -0.47 -2.89
C ASN A 132 25.50 -0.28 -4.42
N ARG A 133 26.34 -1.02 -5.14
CA ARG A 133 26.37 -0.96 -6.61
C ARG A 133 25.07 -1.51 -7.20
N LYS A 134 24.63 -2.68 -6.76
CA LYS A 134 23.36 -3.30 -7.20
C LYS A 134 22.15 -2.43 -6.86
N GLN A 135 22.17 -1.77 -5.70
CA GLN A 135 21.14 -0.80 -5.32
C GLN A 135 21.12 0.40 -6.29
N ASN A 136 22.29 0.98 -6.60
CA ASN A 136 22.37 2.11 -7.52
C ASN A 136 21.94 1.73 -8.95
N GLU A 137 22.39 0.58 -9.48
CA GLU A 137 21.98 0.08 -10.80
C GLU A 137 20.45 -0.10 -10.90
N GLU A 138 19.84 -0.65 -9.85
CA GLU A 138 18.38 -0.81 -9.77
C GLU A 138 17.67 0.55 -9.65
N LEU A 139 18.18 1.47 -8.83
CA LEU A 139 17.63 2.81 -8.69
C LEU A 139 17.72 3.60 -10.00
N GLU A 140 18.84 3.52 -10.71
CA GLU A 140 19.02 4.13 -12.03
C GLU A 140 18.07 3.53 -13.06
N THR A 141 17.93 2.20 -13.10
CA THR A 141 16.97 1.52 -13.98
C THR A 141 15.55 2.02 -13.72
N ARG A 142 15.16 2.12 -12.45
CA ARG A 142 13.85 2.64 -12.06
C ARG A 142 13.69 4.12 -12.35
N GLU A 143 14.75 4.90 -12.24
CA GLU A 143 14.71 6.32 -12.59
C GLU A 143 14.56 6.48 -14.11
N ILE A 144 15.23 5.67 -14.91
CA ILE A 144 15.01 5.59 -16.37
C ILE A 144 13.57 5.16 -16.68
N GLU A 145 13.01 4.18 -15.98
CA GLU A 145 11.61 3.80 -16.13
C GLU A 145 10.64 4.89 -15.69
N ARG A 146 10.95 5.65 -14.63
CA ARG A 146 10.20 6.83 -14.22
C ARG A 146 10.31 7.96 -15.25
N GLN A 147 11.46 8.14 -15.87
CA GLN A 147 11.65 9.09 -16.97
C GLN A 147 10.90 8.66 -18.25
N LYS A 148 10.62 7.35 -18.42
CA LYS A 148 9.69 6.86 -19.46
C LYS A 148 8.23 7.08 -19.10
N LYS A 149 7.88 7.27 -17.82
CA LYS A 149 6.56 7.77 -17.45
C LYS A 149 6.43 9.20 -17.94
N PRO A 150 5.21 9.70 -18.21
CA PRO A 150 5.01 11.10 -18.53
C PRO A 150 5.76 11.96 -17.50
N PRO A 151 6.46 13.04 -17.93
CA PRO A 151 7.08 14.00 -17.02
C PRO A 151 6.19 14.28 -15.82
N GLN A 152 6.77 14.54 -14.65
CA GLN A 152 6.01 14.79 -13.42
C GLN A 152 5.06 16.01 -13.54
N ASP A 153 5.26 16.84 -14.57
CA ASP A 153 4.44 17.99 -14.94
C ASP A 153 3.33 17.67 -15.96
N MET A 154 3.28 16.44 -16.49
CA MET A 154 2.23 16.00 -17.40
C MET A 154 1.04 15.45 -16.61
N PRO A 155 -0.19 15.69 -17.10
CA PRO A 155 -1.39 15.15 -16.46
C PRO A 155 -1.35 13.62 -16.37
N GLN A 156 -1.90 13.08 -15.28
CA GLN A 156 -2.11 11.64 -15.16
C GLN A 156 -3.03 11.15 -16.29
N GLU A 157 -2.90 9.89 -16.70
CA GLU A 157 -3.62 9.35 -17.86
C GLU A 157 -5.14 9.60 -17.80
N TRP A 158 -5.77 9.44 -16.63
CA TRP A 158 -7.20 9.69 -16.45
C TRP A 158 -7.58 11.17 -16.58
N VAL A 159 -6.71 12.09 -16.14
CA VAL A 159 -6.88 13.54 -16.29
C VAL A 159 -6.72 13.93 -17.76
N GLN A 160 -5.65 13.45 -18.41
CA GLN A 160 -5.38 13.70 -19.82
C GLN A 160 -6.55 13.22 -20.70
N LYS A 161 -7.11 12.04 -20.41
CA LYS A 161 -8.32 11.51 -21.06
C LYS A 161 -9.55 12.40 -20.95
N ILE A 162 -9.63 13.28 -19.94
CA ILE A 162 -10.72 14.25 -19.79
C ILE A 162 -10.36 15.55 -20.51
N ILE A 163 -9.11 16.01 -20.38
CA ILE A 163 -8.59 17.21 -21.09
C ILE A 163 -8.76 17.06 -22.60
N ASP A 164 -8.44 15.89 -23.15
CA ASP A 164 -8.46 15.60 -24.58
C ASP A 164 -9.87 15.37 -25.15
N ARG A 165 -10.93 15.37 -24.31
CA ARG A 165 -12.31 15.23 -24.80
C ARG A 165 -12.70 16.46 -25.61
N GLU A 166 -13.10 16.24 -26.85
CA GLU A 166 -13.74 17.28 -27.66
C GLU A 166 -15.13 17.57 -27.09
N GLY A 167 -15.39 18.82 -26.70
CA GLY A 167 -16.69 19.27 -26.20
C GLY A 167 -16.84 19.19 -24.68
N ASP A 168 -17.73 18.32 -24.19
CA ASP A 168 -18.07 18.24 -22.77
C ASP A 168 -17.00 17.50 -21.97
N LYS A 169 -16.21 18.26 -21.20
CA LYS A 169 -15.21 17.75 -20.26
C LYS A 169 -15.80 17.31 -18.92
N SER A 170 -17.13 17.27 -18.78
CA SER A 170 -17.81 16.82 -17.55
C SER A 170 -17.27 15.47 -17.09
N TRP A 171 -17.08 15.32 -15.77
CA TRP A 171 -16.68 14.07 -15.15
C TRP A 171 -17.21 13.96 -13.73
N GLY A 172 -17.55 12.74 -13.29
CA GLY A 172 -18.16 12.57 -11.98
C GLY A 172 -18.80 11.22 -11.72
N CYS A 173 -19.66 11.16 -10.70
CA CYS A 173 -20.32 9.95 -10.25
C CYS A 173 -21.83 10.18 -10.05
N VAL A 174 -22.59 9.09 -10.00
CA VAL A 174 -24.02 9.10 -9.62
C VAL A 174 -24.16 8.80 -8.14
N PHE A 175 -25.06 9.51 -7.46
CA PHE A 175 -25.34 9.39 -6.04
C PHE A 175 -26.85 9.19 -5.84
N TYR A 176 -27.26 8.01 -5.40
CA TYR A 176 -28.62 7.73 -5.00
C TYR A 176 -28.84 8.14 -3.54
N HIS A 177 -30.00 8.72 -3.27
CA HIS A 177 -30.42 9.06 -1.91
C HIS A 177 -31.92 8.86 -1.75
N GLN A 178 -32.37 8.58 -0.53
CA GLN A 178 -33.80 8.45 -0.26
C GLN A 178 -34.49 9.82 -0.45
N LYS A 179 -35.63 9.84 -1.15
CA LYS A 179 -36.37 11.07 -1.46
C LYS A 179 -36.83 11.84 -0.22
N ALA A 180 -37.14 11.11 0.87
CA ALA A 180 -37.59 11.67 2.14
C ALA A 180 -36.47 11.79 3.19
N MET A 181 -35.19 11.75 2.77
CA MET A 181 -34.05 11.81 3.67
C MET A 181 -34.04 13.13 4.46
N THR A 182 -33.98 13.01 5.79
CA THR A 182 -33.85 14.16 6.69
C THR A 182 -32.40 14.65 6.69
N GLY A 183 -32.18 15.97 6.77
CA GLY A 183 -30.83 16.53 6.78
C GLY A 183 -30.14 16.56 5.41
N TRP A 184 -30.90 16.35 4.32
CA TRP A 184 -30.36 16.33 2.96
C TRP A 184 -29.74 17.66 2.55
N LYS A 185 -30.36 18.78 2.95
CA LYS A 185 -29.88 20.12 2.61
C LYS A 185 -28.51 20.40 3.23
N GLU A 186 -28.36 20.07 4.51
CA GLU A 186 -27.12 20.20 5.28
C GLU A 186 -26.02 19.30 4.70
N PHE A 187 -26.37 18.08 4.30
CA PHE A 187 -25.44 17.19 3.61
C PHE A 187 -24.98 17.78 2.26
N MET A 188 -25.91 18.36 1.49
CA MET A 188 -25.57 18.98 0.21
C MET A 188 -24.67 20.21 0.37
N GLU A 189 -24.86 21.02 1.41
CA GLU A 189 -23.97 22.14 1.77
C GLU A 189 -22.57 21.64 2.16
N LEU A 190 -22.48 20.50 2.84
CA LEU A 190 -21.18 19.86 3.10
C LEU A 190 -20.55 19.30 1.82
N PHE A 191 -21.34 18.62 1.00
CA PHE A 191 -20.87 17.93 -0.20
C PHE A 191 -20.43 18.92 -1.29
N SER A 192 -21.01 20.12 -1.36
CA SER A 192 -20.51 21.17 -2.26
C SER A 192 -19.05 21.50 -1.96
N GLY A 193 -18.63 21.48 -0.69
CA GLY A 193 -17.23 21.64 -0.31
C GLY A 193 -16.33 20.51 -0.84
N VAL A 194 -16.82 19.27 -0.87
CA VAL A 194 -16.11 18.12 -1.47
C VAL A 194 -15.97 18.29 -2.98
N LEU A 195 -16.99 18.81 -3.65
CA LEU A 195 -16.94 19.16 -5.07
C LEU A 195 -16.01 20.35 -5.34
N GLU A 196 -15.87 21.30 -4.44
CA GLU A 196 -14.94 22.42 -4.61
C GLU A 196 -13.50 22.06 -4.27
N MET A 197 -13.28 20.94 -3.58
CA MET A 197 -11.95 20.52 -3.13
C MET A 197 -10.98 20.38 -4.33
N PRO A 198 -9.85 21.11 -4.33
CA PRO A 198 -8.85 20.98 -5.37
C PRO A 198 -8.06 19.67 -5.20
N HIS A 199 -7.60 19.11 -6.31
CA HIS A 199 -6.66 18.00 -6.31
C HIS A 199 -5.33 18.46 -6.89
N PHE A 200 -4.24 18.13 -6.22
CA PHE A 200 -2.90 18.57 -6.58
C PHE A 200 -2.23 17.57 -7.51
N CYS A 201 -2.82 17.33 -8.69
CA CYS A 201 -2.16 16.63 -9.79
C CYS A 201 -2.10 17.52 -11.04
N PRO A 202 -1.04 17.41 -11.88
CA PRO A 202 -0.91 18.25 -13.07
C PRO A 202 -2.13 18.14 -14.00
N GLY A 203 -2.57 19.25 -14.57
CA GLY A 203 -3.72 19.34 -15.47
C GLY A 203 -5.08 19.26 -14.78
N TYR A 204 -5.13 19.04 -13.46
CA TYR A 204 -6.41 18.99 -12.74
C TYR A 204 -7.16 20.32 -12.80
N GLU A 205 -6.42 21.44 -12.80
CA GLU A 205 -6.95 22.79 -12.96
C GLU A 205 -7.77 22.96 -14.25
N GLU A 206 -7.50 22.20 -15.30
CA GLU A 206 -8.25 22.24 -16.55
C GLU A 206 -9.59 21.50 -16.48
N ILE A 207 -9.75 20.58 -15.52
CA ILE A 207 -10.93 19.73 -15.40
C ILE A 207 -11.74 20.02 -14.14
N GLN A 208 -11.20 20.78 -13.17
CA GLN A 208 -11.82 21.03 -11.87
C GLN A 208 -13.25 21.56 -11.99
N ASP A 209 -13.47 22.57 -12.84
CA ASP A 209 -14.78 23.22 -13.03
C ASP A 209 -15.79 22.34 -13.78
N HIS A 210 -15.33 21.20 -14.31
CA HIS A 210 -16.15 20.20 -14.98
C HIS A 210 -16.54 19.02 -14.08
N LYS A 211 -16.05 19.00 -12.83
CA LYS A 211 -16.39 17.98 -11.82
C LYS A 211 -17.85 18.13 -11.39
N PHE A 212 -18.59 17.02 -11.32
CA PHE A 212 -19.97 17.06 -10.82
C PHE A 212 -20.40 15.79 -10.09
N ALA A 213 -21.53 15.90 -9.39
CA ALA A 213 -22.25 14.79 -8.78
C ALA A 213 -23.70 14.79 -9.28
N GLN A 214 -24.14 13.67 -9.84
CA GLN A 214 -25.54 13.50 -10.26
C GLN A 214 -26.33 12.83 -9.15
N PHE A 215 -27.16 13.61 -8.45
CA PHE A 215 -28.00 13.10 -7.36
C PHE A 215 -29.35 12.61 -7.89
N ILE A 216 -29.72 11.38 -7.51
CA ILE A 216 -30.97 10.73 -7.94
C ILE A 216 -31.79 10.33 -6.70
N PRO A 217 -32.96 10.96 -6.47
CA PRO A 217 -33.85 10.56 -5.39
C PRO A 217 -34.56 9.25 -5.74
N PHE A 218 -34.73 8.37 -4.75
CA PHE A 218 -35.52 7.13 -4.88
C PHE A 218 -36.51 6.96 -3.71
N GLU A 219 -37.57 6.17 -3.93
CA GLU A 219 -38.68 5.97 -2.98
C GLU A 219 -38.68 4.60 -2.28
N THR A 220 -37.76 3.70 -2.65
CA THR A 220 -37.63 2.35 -2.07
C THR A 220 -36.90 2.38 -0.72
N GLU A 221 -36.91 1.26 0.01
CA GLU A 221 -36.07 1.13 1.21
C GLU A 221 -34.59 1.08 0.82
N GLU A 222 -33.71 1.63 1.67
CA GLU A 222 -32.25 1.63 1.46
C GLU A 222 -31.64 0.22 1.34
N SER A 223 -32.35 -0.79 1.87
CA SER A 223 -31.98 -2.20 1.84
C SER A 223 -32.19 -2.86 0.47
N ASP A 224 -33.05 -2.30 -0.38
CA ASP A 224 -33.37 -2.84 -1.71
C ASP A 224 -32.41 -2.29 -2.78
N LEU A 225 -31.17 -2.79 -2.73
CA LEU A 225 -30.13 -2.43 -3.68
C LEU A 225 -30.43 -2.92 -5.10
N THR A 226 -31.23 -3.98 -5.26
CA THR A 226 -31.53 -4.56 -6.57
C THR A 226 -32.26 -3.56 -7.46
N LEU A 227 -33.20 -2.79 -6.91
CA LEU A 227 -33.89 -1.74 -7.65
C LEU A 227 -32.96 -0.60 -8.04
N LEU A 228 -32.05 -0.19 -7.17
CA LEU A 228 -31.07 0.87 -7.46
C LEU A 228 -30.08 0.47 -8.55
N GLN A 229 -29.54 -0.74 -8.44
CA GLN A 229 -28.65 -1.31 -9.45
C GLN A 229 -29.38 -1.43 -10.79
N GLN A 230 -30.64 -1.89 -10.80
CA GLN A 230 -31.42 -1.99 -12.02
C GLN A 230 -31.73 -0.62 -12.64
N ASP A 231 -32.11 0.38 -11.85
CA ASP A 231 -32.33 1.75 -12.35
C ASP A 231 -31.04 2.32 -12.98
N PHE A 232 -29.90 2.14 -12.29
CA PHE A 232 -28.61 2.58 -12.82
C PHE A 232 -28.24 1.85 -14.12
N ARG A 233 -28.38 0.52 -14.18
CA ARG A 233 -28.15 -0.26 -15.41
C ARG A 233 -29.03 0.22 -16.56
N ASN A 234 -30.32 0.44 -16.29
CA ASN A 234 -31.26 0.95 -17.29
C ASN A 234 -30.82 2.33 -17.82
N ARG A 235 -30.40 3.26 -16.94
CA ARG A 235 -29.91 4.59 -17.35
C ARG A 235 -28.63 4.48 -18.17
N ARG A 236 -27.71 3.62 -17.74
CA ARG A 236 -26.45 3.36 -18.43
C ARG A 236 -26.66 2.83 -19.84
N GLU A 237 -27.58 1.88 -20.01
CA GLU A 237 -27.91 1.25 -21.30
C GLU A 237 -28.68 2.17 -22.24
N LYS A 238 -29.50 3.07 -21.70
CA LYS A 238 -30.24 4.10 -22.47
C LYS A 238 -29.44 5.37 -22.73
N ASP A 239 -28.21 5.46 -22.19
CA ASP A 239 -27.37 6.66 -22.20
C ASP A 239 -28.05 7.89 -21.54
N ASP A 240 -28.90 7.64 -20.53
CA ASP A 240 -29.56 8.66 -19.70
C ASP A 240 -28.64 9.20 -18.57
N LEU A 241 -27.39 8.73 -18.51
CA LEU A 241 -26.37 9.24 -17.60
C LEU A 241 -25.66 10.43 -18.26
N LYS A 242 -25.34 11.47 -17.47
CA LYS A 242 -24.59 12.62 -17.99
C LYS A 242 -23.24 12.16 -18.55
N SER A 243 -22.80 12.78 -19.64
CA SER A 243 -21.49 12.49 -20.24
C SER A 243 -20.38 12.58 -19.20
N GLY A 244 -19.48 11.59 -19.23
CA GLY A 244 -18.33 11.49 -18.33
C GLY A 244 -18.61 10.99 -16.91
N VAL A 245 -19.84 10.60 -16.58
CA VAL A 245 -20.12 9.80 -15.38
C VAL A 245 -19.44 8.42 -15.48
N LEU A 246 -18.88 7.93 -14.38
CA LEU A 246 -18.45 6.52 -14.28
C LEU A 246 -19.62 5.55 -14.45
N LYS A 247 -19.52 4.66 -15.43
CA LYS A 247 -20.58 3.70 -15.81
C LYS A 247 -20.49 2.35 -15.06
N ASN A 248 -19.47 2.15 -14.24
CA ASN A 248 -19.16 0.91 -13.52
C ASN A 248 -19.35 1.01 -12.00
N VAL A 249 -19.87 2.13 -11.48
CA VAL A 249 -20.16 2.31 -10.06
C VAL A 249 -21.25 3.34 -9.85
N LEU A 250 -22.07 3.12 -8.81
CA LEU A 250 -22.94 4.15 -8.25
C LEU A 250 -22.64 4.32 -6.75
N PHE A 251 -22.93 5.50 -6.22
CA PHE A 251 -22.88 5.76 -4.79
C PHE A 251 -24.28 5.72 -4.18
N LEU A 252 -24.39 5.15 -2.98
CA LEU A 252 -25.57 5.22 -2.14
C LEU A 252 -25.26 6.07 -0.92
N VAL A 253 -26.05 7.14 -0.74
CA VAL A 253 -26.09 7.94 0.48
C VAL A 253 -27.19 7.36 1.35
N THR A 254 -26.81 6.61 2.39
CA THR A 254 -27.72 6.18 3.45
C THR A 254 -27.78 7.23 4.56
N ASP A 255 -28.77 7.14 5.45
CA ASP A 255 -28.82 8.00 6.63
C ASP A 255 -27.56 7.87 7.51
N ASP A 256 -27.05 6.64 7.68
CA ASP A 256 -25.80 6.39 8.41
C ASP A 256 -24.58 7.02 7.72
N ALA A 257 -24.47 6.85 6.40
CA ALA A 257 -23.39 7.46 5.61
C ALA A 257 -23.43 8.99 5.69
N ARG A 258 -24.63 9.58 5.57
CA ARG A 258 -24.86 11.02 5.72
C ARG A 258 -24.43 11.52 7.10
N LEU A 259 -24.86 10.85 8.17
CA LEU A 259 -24.51 11.21 9.56
C LEU A 259 -23.02 11.00 9.86
N SER A 260 -22.36 10.11 9.13
CA SER A 260 -20.91 9.91 9.23
C SER A 260 -20.10 11.04 8.59
N CYS A 261 -20.72 11.96 7.84
CA CYS A 261 -20.00 13.02 7.12
C CYS A 261 -19.91 14.32 7.93
N GLY A 262 -18.73 14.95 7.90
CA GLY A 262 -18.48 16.21 8.59
C GLY A 262 -17.23 16.93 8.10
N THR A 263 -16.89 18.04 8.75
CA THR A 263 -15.64 18.78 8.55
C THR A 263 -14.74 18.66 9.77
N ALA A 264 -13.43 18.57 9.57
CA ALA A 264 -12.45 18.51 10.66
C ALA A 264 -12.14 19.94 11.13
N GLY A 265 -13.09 20.56 11.84
CA GLY A 265 -12.98 21.95 12.32
C GLY A 265 -13.32 23.02 11.28
N GLU A 266 -13.68 24.21 11.75
CA GLU A 266 -14.01 25.35 10.88
C GLU A 266 -12.79 25.76 10.05
N GLY A 267 -12.94 25.78 8.72
CA GLY A 267 -11.92 26.30 7.79
C GLY A 267 -10.78 25.35 7.41
N SER A 268 -10.77 24.09 7.88
CA SER A 268 -9.70 23.14 7.52
C SER A 268 -9.75 22.67 6.07
N GLY A 269 -10.92 22.76 5.41
CA GLY A 269 -11.16 22.18 4.09
C GLY A 269 -11.04 20.64 4.07
N ILE A 270 -10.98 20.00 5.24
CA ILE A 270 -10.88 18.55 5.39
C ILE A 270 -12.25 18.01 5.72
N PHE A 271 -12.82 17.21 4.81
CA PHE A 271 -14.05 16.48 5.07
C PHE A 271 -13.72 15.08 5.59
N TRP A 272 -14.59 14.53 6.42
CA TRP A 272 -14.50 13.15 6.91
C TRP A 272 -15.84 12.47 6.69
N GLY A 273 -15.85 11.14 6.83
CA GLY A 273 -17.01 10.29 6.59
C GLY A 273 -16.85 9.42 5.37
N TYR A 274 -17.91 8.72 5.03
CA TYR A 274 -17.91 7.78 3.93
C TYR A 274 -19.24 7.74 3.19
N LEU A 275 -19.20 7.29 1.94
CA LEU A 275 -20.36 6.89 1.16
C LEU A 275 -20.19 5.43 0.71
N TRP A 276 -21.30 4.76 0.43
CA TRP A 276 -21.26 3.41 -0.11
C TRP A 276 -21.07 3.45 -1.62
N ALA A 277 -19.93 2.97 -2.12
CA ALA A 277 -19.83 2.57 -3.53
C ALA A 277 -20.48 1.21 -3.71
N ILE A 278 -21.30 1.09 -4.74
CA ILE A 278 -22.08 -0.11 -5.08
C ILE A 278 -21.68 -0.54 -6.48
N ASP A 279 -21.35 -1.82 -6.64
CA ASP A 279 -21.16 -2.44 -7.93
C ASP A 279 -22.53 -2.64 -8.60
N PRO A 280 -22.81 -1.94 -9.72
CA PRO A 280 -24.10 -2.02 -10.39
C PRO A 280 -24.34 -3.37 -11.06
N ASP A 281 -23.30 -4.19 -11.26
CA ASP A 281 -23.37 -5.48 -11.95
C ASP A 281 -23.21 -6.66 -10.98
N TRP A 282 -23.16 -6.40 -9.67
CA TRP A 282 -23.15 -7.44 -8.65
C TRP A 282 -24.48 -8.20 -8.61
N VAL A 283 -24.42 -9.52 -8.81
CA VAL A 283 -25.59 -10.40 -8.97
C VAL A 283 -25.86 -11.31 -7.77
N LEU A 284 -24.91 -11.45 -6.83
CA LEU A 284 -25.06 -12.35 -5.71
C LEU A 284 -25.92 -11.70 -4.62
N SER A 285 -26.90 -12.43 -4.11
CA SER A 285 -27.67 -12.01 -2.93
C SER A 285 -26.88 -12.10 -1.63
N GLU A 286 -25.72 -12.76 -1.67
CA GLU A 286 -24.84 -13.00 -0.53
C GLU A 286 -23.40 -12.58 -0.85
N VAL A 287 -22.54 -12.63 0.17
CA VAL A 287 -21.09 -12.47 -0.01
C VAL A 287 -20.53 -13.58 -0.91
N ASP A 288 -19.51 -13.26 -1.70
CA ASP A 288 -18.75 -14.28 -2.42
C ASP A 288 -17.77 -15.05 -1.52
N GLU A 289 -16.98 -15.93 -2.14
CA GLU A 289 -15.96 -16.75 -1.46
C GLU A 289 -14.90 -15.94 -0.72
N ASP A 290 -14.65 -14.70 -1.14
CA ASP A 290 -13.70 -13.81 -0.50
C ASP A 290 -14.35 -13.03 0.65
N GLY A 291 -15.68 -12.90 0.67
CA GLY A 291 -16.44 -12.10 1.63
C GLY A 291 -16.91 -10.75 1.07
N TYR A 292 -16.79 -10.51 -0.23
CA TYR A 292 -17.24 -9.30 -0.91
C TYR A 292 -18.74 -9.40 -1.23
N ASP A 293 -19.51 -8.34 -0.95
CA ASP A 293 -20.97 -8.30 -1.10
C ASP A 293 -21.45 -7.27 -2.14
N GLY A 294 -20.56 -6.86 -3.06
CA GLY A 294 -20.88 -5.82 -4.05
C GLY A 294 -20.76 -4.39 -3.52
N ARG A 295 -20.30 -4.18 -2.27
CA ARG A 295 -20.24 -2.85 -1.65
C ARG A 295 -18.88 -2.53 -1.06
N LEU A 296 -18.53 -1.25 -1.09
CA LEU A 296 -17.32 -0.74 -0.46
C LEU A 296 -17.56 0.67 0.11
N LYS A 297 -17.22 0.88 1.38
CA LYS A 297 -17.23 2.23 1.97
C LYS A 297 -16.06 3.02 1.40
N ILE A 298 -16.33 4.16 0.76
CA ILE A 298 -15.31 5.07 0.22
C ILE A 298 -15.28 6.33 1.07
N HIS A 299 -14.10 6.71 1.53
CA HIS A 299 -13.94 7.96 2.27
C HIS A 299 -14.23 9.15 1.34
N ILE A 300 -15.04 10.10 1.81
CA ILE A 300 -15.64 11.14 0.96
C ILE A 300 -14.61 11.96 0.15
N ASN A 301 -13.45 12.28 0.75
CA ASN A 301 -12.36 12.99 0.08
C ASN A 301 -11.72 12.24 -1.11
N PHE A 302 -11.86 10.92 -1.16
CA PHE A 302 -11.18 10.10 -2.17
C PHE A 302 -12.05 9.80 -3.38
N ILE A 303 -13.36 10.08 -3.32
CA ILE A 303 -14.34 9.79 -4.37
C ILE A 303 -13.88 10.36 -5.72
N PHE A 304 -13.51 11.65 -5.76
CA PHE A 304 -13.13 12.35 -6.99
C PHE A 304 -11.63 12.37 -7.28
N PHE A 305 -10.84 11.66 -6.47
CA PHE A 305 -9.40 11.54 -6.68
C PHE A 305 -9.03 10.08 -6.97
N ARG A 306 -8.37 9.39 -6.04
CA ARG A 306 -7.88 8.01 -6.25
C ARG A 306 -8.99 7.03 -6.60
N PHE A 307 -10.20 7.19 -6.06
CA PHE A 307 -11.31 6.30 -6.40
C PHE A 307 -11.71 6.45 -7.86
N TYR A 308 -11.98 7.69 -8.28
CA TYR A 308 -12.33 8.01 -9.66
C TYR A 308 -11.23 7.56 -10.64
N GLU A 309 -9.97 7.85 -10.32
CA GLU A 309 -8.80 7.39 -11.08
C GLU A 309 -8.87 5.88 -11.33
N PHE A 310 -8.92 5.06 -10.29
CA PHE A 310 -8.92 3.61 -10.45
C PHE A 310 -10.14 3.09 -11.22
N MET A 311 -11.33 3.57 -10.88
CA MET A 311 -12.54 3.14 -11.59
C MET A 311 -12.49 3.54 -13.08
N SER A 312 -11.94 4.71 -13.41
CA SER A 312 -11.76 5.18 -14.79
C SER A 312 -10.67 4.42 -15.57
N MET A 313 -9.71 3.82 -14.85
CA MET A 313 -8.66 2.98 -15.41
C MET A 313 -9.06 1.50 -15.53
N GLY A 314 -10.31 1.16 -15.18
CA GLY A 314 -10.88 -0.18 -15.37
C GLY A 314 -10.70 -1.13 -14.20
N PHE A 315 -10.25 -0.66 -13.03
CA PHE A 315 -10.32 -1.46 -11.81
C PHE A 315 -11.79 -1.72 -11.44
N SER A 316 -12.07 -2.93 -10.97
CA SER A 316 -13.37 -3.28 -10.41
C SER A 316 -13.49 -2.84 -8.95
N LEU A 317 -14.73 -2.72 -8.46
CA LEU A 317 -14.96 -2.41 -7.06
C LEU A 317 -14.45 -3.55 -6.14
N LYS A 318 -14.45 -4.80 -6.63
CA LYS A 318 -13.84 -5.94 -5.96
C LYS A 318 -12.32 -5.83 -5.85
N ASP A 319 -11.63 -5.33 -6.87
CA ASP A 319 -10.17 -5.10 -6.81
C ASP A 319 -9.80 -4.11 -5.70
N LEU A 320 -10.57 -3.02 -5.59
CA LEU A 320 -10.42 -2.02 -4.53
C LEU A 320 -10.74 -2.59 -3.15
N TRP A 321 -11.75 -3.46 -3.06
CA TRP A 321 -12.11 -4.14 -1.81
C TRP A 321 -11.02 -5.13 -1.38
N LEU A 322 -10.45 -5.91 -2.28
CA LEU A 322 -9.34 -6.83 -1.97
C LEU A 322 -8.10 -6.07 -1.49
N ASP A 323 -7.79 -4.95 -2.15
CA ASP A 323 -6.72 -4.05 -1.69
C ASP A 323 -6.98 -3.50 -0.29
N PHE A 324 -8.22 -3.08 -0.01
CA PHE A 324 -8.64 -2.66 1.32
C PHE A 324 -8.42 -3.74 2.38
N GLN A 325 -8.87 -4.97 2.12
CA GLN A 325 -8.71 -6.10 3.03
C GLN A 325 -7.24 -6.42 3.27
N TYR A 326 -6.40 -6.31 2.23
CA TYR A 326 -4.96 -6.47 2.36
C TYR A 326 -4.36 -5.41 3.28
N VAL A 327 -4.71 -4.13 3.08
CA VAL A 327 -4.23 -3.01 3.91
C VAL A 327 -4.63 -3.21 5.37
N LYS A 328 -5.89 -3.61 5.61
CA LYS A 328 -6.44 -3.88 6.94
C LYS A 328 -5.76 -5.07 7.63
N SER A 329 -5.71 -6.22 6.94
CA SER A 329 -5.19 -7.47 7.51
C SER A 329 -3.70 -7.43 7.83
N ASN A 330 -2.93 -6.64 7.07
CA ASN A 330 -1.50 -6.46 7.29
C ASN A 330 -1.16 -5.30 8.26
N ASN A 331 -2.19 -4.69 8.87
CA ASN A 331 -2.06 -3.55 9.77
C ASN A 331 -1.05 -2.51 9.25
N LEU A 332 -1.19 -2.14 7.97
CA LEU A 332 -0.22 -1.24 7.34
C LEU A 332 -0.23 0.18 7.95
N TYR A 333 -1.23 0.48 8.78
CA TYR A 333 -1.41 1.74 9.49
C TYR A 333 -1.87 1.49 10.94
N PRO A 334 -0.96 1.11 11.84
CA PRO A 334 -1.31 0.83 13.23
C PRO A 334 -1.88 2.08 13.92
N GLY A 335 -3.01 1.90 14.62
CA GLY A 335 -3.65 2.95 15.42
C GLY A 335 -4.72 3.78 14.71
N VAL A 336 -5.01 3.51 13.43
CA VAL A 336 -6.12 4.12 12.69
C VAL A 336 -7.13 3.05 12.36
N ASP A 337 -8.35 3.17 12.88
CA ASP A 337 -9.46 2.31 12.47
C ASP A 337 -9.92 2.73 11.06
N ILE A 338 -9.41 2.01 10.06
CA ILE A 338 -9.73 2.30 8.66
C ILE A 338 -11.11 1.71 8.37
N ASN A 339 -12.15 2.54 8.52
CA ASN A 339 -13.54 2.16 8.28
C ASN A 339 -14.00 2.39 6.83
N SER A 340 -13.15 2.98 5.99
CA SER A 340 -13.45 3.25 4.59
C SER A 340 -12.18 3.27 3.74
N TRP A 341 -12.31 2.97 2.46
CA TRP A 341 -11.21 2.98 1.52
C TRP A 341 -10.79 4.44 1.25
N GLY A 342 -9.56 4.75 1.66
CA GLY A 342 -8.84 5.99 1.32
C GLY A 342 -7.33 5.78 1.19
N LEU A 343 -6.84 4.57 1.45
CA LEU A 343 -5.43 4.22 1.40
C LEU A 343 -5.29 2.93 0.60
N THR A 344 -4.49 3.00 -0.45
CA THR A 344 -4.32 1.90 -1.40
C THR A 344 -2.95 1.25 -1.27
N HIS A 345 -2.85 -0.07 -1.43
CA HIS A 345 -1.59 -0.75 -1.74
C HIS A 345 -1.37 -0.91 -3.25
N LEU A 346 -2.43 -0.76 -4.07
CA LEU A 346 -2.31 -0.53 -5.51
C LEU A 346 -1.40 0.68 -5.74
N ASP A 347 -0.35 0.51 -6.55
CA ASP A 347 0.77 1.42 -6.82
C ASP A 347 1.85 1.62 -5.73
N LYS A 348 1.75 0.99 -4.56
CA LYS A 348 2.86 1.09 -3.59
C LYS A 348 4.06 0.24 -4.02
N PRO A 349 5.30 0.70 -3.78
CA PRO A 349 6.46 -0.13 -4.01
C PRO A 349 6.38 -1.39 -3.15
N LYS A 350 6.31 -2.56 -3.78
CA LYS A 350 6.46 -3.85 -3.10
C LYS A 350 7.91 -3.99 -2.63
N TRP A 351 8.18 -4.82 -1.62
CA TRP A 351 9.55 -5.28 -1.34
C TRP A 351 10.17 -5.78 -2.66
N PRO A 352 11.41 -5.42 -3.03
CA PRO A 352 12.48 -4.82 -2.21
C PRO A 352 12.52 -3.28 -2.24
N PHE A 353 11.38 -2.59 -2.31
CA PHE A 353 11.31 -1.14 -2.44
C PHE A 353 10.42 -0.44 -1.41
N ASN A 354 9.86 -1.23 -0.50
CA ASN A 354 9.01 -0.82 0.61
C ASN A 354 9.78 -0.22 1.78
#